data_AF-A0A3S4VFN0-F1
#
_entry.id   AF-A0A3S4VFN0-F1
#
_cell.length_a   1.000
_cell.length_b   1.000
_cell.length_c   1.000
_cell.angle_alpha   90.00
_cell.angle_beta   90.00
_cell.angle_gamma   90.00
#
_symmetry.space_group_name_H-M   'P 1'
#
loop_
_entity.id
_entity.type
_entity.pdbx_description
1 polymer ?
#
loop_
_entity_poly.entity_id
_entity_poly.type
_entity_poly.pdbx_seq_one_letter_code
_entity_poly.pdbx_strand_id
1 'polypeptide(L)'
;MIARISAALGSATLAASLAGMSAAPASADDEVAVNGVYTAVSDGQWSATNERFELRPSLISTWTISSHCQNYLDCTGRVESDHGWQADLTYRGGDWWVEHTVPDWLTCPDGTKAPGKQGFRFWADRARPGVLMGWDKTVGPSGACGINRPVVIEMPLTLTPVG
;
A
#
# COMPACT_ATOMS: atom_id res chain seq x y z
N MET A 1 78.75 -37.58 -10.02
CA MET A 1 79.19 -36.26 -9.55
C MET A 1 78.16 -35.25 -10.08
N ILE A 2 77.12 -34.94 -9.29
CA ILE A 2 76.82 -33.62 -8.71
C ILE A 2 76.52 -32.54 -9.80
N ALA A 3 75.23 -32.33 -10.13
CA ALA A 3 74.41 -31.13 -9.79
C ALA A 3 74.46 -30.05 -10.91
N ARG A 4 73.51 -29.13 -11.14
CA ARG A 4 72.52 -28.42 -10.30
C ARG A 4 71.30 -27.96 -11.13
N ILE A 5 70.22 -27.69 -10.39
CA ILE A 5 68.99 -26.95 -10.73
C ILE A 5 69.26 -25.57 -11.34
N SER A 6 68.41 -25.11 -12.26
CA SER A 6 68.04 -23.69 -12.41
C SER A 6 66.70 -23.54 -13.15
N ALA A 7 65.66 -23.17 -12.40
CA ALA A 7 64.39 -22.69 -12.92
C ALA A 7 64.53 -21.22 -13.33
N ALA A 8 63.96 -20.82 -14.46
CA ALA A 8 63.80 -19.42 -14.85
C ALA A 8 62.38 -19.19 -15.37
N LEU A 9 61.73 -18.21 -14.75
CA LEU A 9 60.34 -17.82 -14.91
C LEU A 9 60.09 -17.14 -16.25
N GLY A 10 59.03 -17.55 -16.96
CA GLY A 10 58.44 -16.80 -18.07
C GLY A 10 57.05 -16.34 -17.67
N SER A 11 56.90 -15.06 -17.32
CA SER A 11 55.65 -14.43 -16.90
C SER A 11 54.65 -14.38 -18.06
N ALA A 12 53.55 -15.12 -17.96
CA ALA A 12 52.41 -14.98 -18.87
C ALA A 12 51.52 -13.83 -18.40
N THR A 13 51.44 -12.77 -19.21
CA THR A 13 50.51 -11.65 -19.05
C THR A 13 49.07 -12.11 -19.37
N LEU A 14 48.23 -12.28 -18.34
CA LEU A 14 46.78 -12.37 -18.54
C LEU A 14 46.22 -10.97 -18.79
N ALA A 15 45.86 -10.68 -20.04
CA ALA A 15 45.07 -9.51 -20.39
C ALA A 15 43.62 -9.69 -19.88
N ALA A 16 43.17 -8.78 -19.02
CA ALA A 16 41.82 -8.73 -18.49
C ALA A 16 40.84 -8.29 -19.59
N SER A 17 39.93 -9.17 -19.99
CA SER A 17 38.77 -8.83 -20.84
C SER A 17 37.54 -8.61 -19.97
N LEU A 18 37.39 -7.39 -19.44
CA LEU A 18 36.13 -6.88 -18.89
C LEU A 18 35.29 -6.32 -20.05
N ALA A 19 34.60 -7.18 -20.78
CA ALA A 19 33.70 -6.76 -21.85
C ALA A 19 32.24 -7.02 -21.45
N GLY A 20 31.54 -5.94 -21.12
CA GLY A 20 30.11 -5.79 -21.42
C GLY A 20 29.11 -6.52 -20.54
N MET A 21 29.04 -6.19 -19.24
CA MET A 21 27.74 -6.26 -18.55
C MET A 21 27.03 -4.92 -18.79
N SER A 22 26.14 -4.86 -19.78
CA SER A 22 25.14 -3.78 -19.79
C SER A 22 24.15 -4.08 -18.67
N ALA A 23 24.34 -3.47 -17.51
CA ALA A 23 23.27 -3.37 -16.54
C ALA A 23 22.14 -2.60 -17.23
N ALA A 24 21.00 -3.25 -17.48
CA ALA A 24 19.78 -2.51 -17.77
C ALA A 24 19.59 -1.50 -16.63
N PRO A 25 19.22 -0.23 -16.90
CA PRO A 25 18.87 0.66 -15.82
C PRO A 25 17.72 0.01 -15.05
N ALA A 26 17.98 -0.38 -13.80
CA ALA A 26 16.91 -0.76 -12.89
C ALA A 26 16.07 0.50 -12.68
N SER A 27 14.91 0.58 -13.33
CA SER A 27 13.92 1.61 -13.03
C SER A 27 13.39 1.32 -11.64
N ALA A 28 13.94 1.99 -10.63
CA ALA A 28 13.43 1.95 -9.26
C ALA A 28 12.07 2.66 -9.13
N ASP A 29 11.62 3.32 -10.20
CA ASP A 29 10.43 4.17 -10.20
C ASP A 29 9.13 3.33 -10.28
N ASP A 30 9.16 2.13 -10.89
CA ASP A 30 7.95 1.31 -11.06
C ASP A 30 7.70 0.27 -9.94
N GLU A 31 8.69 -0.04 -9.10
CA GLU A 31 8.57 -1.16 -8.15
C GLU A 31 7.54 -0.89 -7.03
N VAL A 32 7.31 0.38 -6.70
CA VAL A 32 6.38 0.81 -5.64
C VAL A 32 4.99 1.14 -6.20
N ALA A 33 4.90 1.46 -7.50
CA ALA A 33 3.67 1.88 -8.14
C ALA A 33 2.61 0.76 -8.09
N VAL A 34 1.40 1.13 -7.69
CA VAL A 34 0.23 0.25 -7.68
C VAL A 34 -0.73 0.68 -8.79
N ASN A 35 -0.92 -0.19 -9.77
CA ASN A 35 -1.73 0.08 -10.95
C ASN A 35 -2.59 -1.14 -11.28
N GLY A 36 -3.87 -0.93 -11.58
CA GLY A 36 -4.77 -1.97 -12.02
C GLY A 36 -6.13 -1.94 -11.32
N VAL A 37 -6.88 -3.02 -11.52
CA VAL A 37 -8.20 -3.20 -10.91
C VAL A 37 -8.07 -4.19 -9.75
N TYR A 38 -8.68 -3.87 -8.61
CA TYR A 38 -8.59 -4.65 -7.38
C TYR A 38 -9.97 -4.90 -6.77
N THR A 39 -10.20 -6.09 -6.25
CA THR A 39 -11.26 -6.35 -5.29
C THR A 39 -10.77 -5.92 -3.92
N ALA A 40 -11.37 -4.86 -3.38
CA ALA A 40 -11.13 -4.34 -2.05
C ALA A 40 -12.14 -4.94 -1.06
N VAL A 41 -11.64 -5.57 -0.01
CA VAL A 41 -12.45 -6.18 1.06
C VAL A 41 -12.06 -5.54 2.39
N SER A 42 -12.97 -4.79 2.99
CA SER A 42 -12.89 -4.35 4.38
C SER A 42 -13.59 -5.39 5.26
N ASP A 43 -12.84 -6.12 6.07
CA ASP A 43 -13.35 -7.24 6.83
C ASP A 43 -14.01 -6.79 8.14
N GLY A 44 -15.34 -6.74 8.12
CA GLY A 44 -16.15 -6.39 9.28
C GLY A 44 -16.15 -7.47 10.36
N GLN A 45 -15.75 -8.71 10.06
CA GLN A 45 -15.65 -9.78 11.07
C GLN A 45 -14.48 -9.55 12.04
N TRP A 46 -13.52 -8.70 11.65
CA TRP A 46 -12.38 -8.32 12.48
C TRP A 46 -12.35 -6.82 12.78
N SER A 47 -13.53 -6.19 12.82
CA SER A 47 -13.62 -4.77 13.07
C SER A 47 -13.43 -4.41 14.55
N ALA A 48 -12.93 -3.20 14.78
CA ALA A 48 -12.87 -2.60 16.10
C ALA A 48 -13.56 -1.23 16.09
N THR A 49 -14.48 -1.02 17.04
CA THR A 49 -15.03 0.30 17.34
C THR A 49 -14.31 0.83 18.56
N ASN A 50 -13.61 1.96 18.44
CA ASN A 50 -12.94 2.59 19.57
C ASN A 50 -12.03 1.60 20.32
N GLU A 51 -11.27 0.82 19.55
CA GLU A 51 -10.34 -0.24 20.00
C GLU A 51 -11.00 -1.47 20.64
N ARG A 52 -12.34 -1.55 20.64
CA ARG A 52 -13.07 -2.73 21.09
C ARG A 52 -13.55 -3.53 19.89
N PHE A 53 -13.17 -4.80 19.85
CA PHE A 53 -13.64 -5.72 18.82
C PHE A 53 -15.18 -5.77 18.78
N GLU A 54 -15.73 -5.68 17.57
CA GLU A 54 -17.16 -5.70 17.30
C GLU A 54 -17.37 -6.29 15.91
N LEU A 55 -18.38 -7.15 15.73
CA LEU A 55 -18.71 -7.67 14.41
C LEU A 55 -19.49 -6.63 13.62
N ARG A 56 -19.05 -6.37 12.39
CA ARG A 56 -19.73 -5.53 11.41
C ARG A 56 -19.89 -6.28 10.08
N PRO A 57 -20.84 -5.87 9.22
CA PRO A 57 -20.89 -6.35 7.86
C PRO A 57 -19.58 -6.00 7.13
N SER A 58 -18.99 -6.98 6.45
CA SER A 58 -17.83 -6.72 5.58
C SER A 58 -18.27 -5.94 4.34
N LEU A 59 -17.41 -5.03 3.89
CA LEU A 59 -17.62 -4.24 2.69
C LEU A 59 -16.73 -4.77 1.57
N ILE A 60 -17.31 -4.99 0.40
CA ILE A 60 -16.61 -5.44 -0.79
C ILE A 60 -16.86 -4.42 -1.89
N SER A 61 -15.80 -3.97 -2.54
CA SER A 61 -15.87 -3.00 -3.65
C SER A 61 -14.79 -3.31 -4.68
N THR A 62 -14.96 -2.77 -5.88
CA THR A 62 -13.99 -2.84 -6.98
C THR A 62 -13.31 -1.49 -7.12
N TRP A 63 -11.99 -1.47 -7.05
CA TRP A 63 -11.17 -0.26 -7.15
C TRP A 63 -10.36 -0.27 -8.43
N THR A 64 -10.39 0.82 -9.18
CA THR A 64 -9.42 1.11 -10.23
C THR A 64 -8.37 2.05 -9.64
N ILE A 65 -7.12 1.59 -9.62
CA ILE A 65 -6.00 2.33 -9.05
C ILE A 65 -5.05 2.73 -10.17
N SER A 66 -4.72 4.01 -10.23
CA SER A 66 -3.66 4.55 -11.10
C SER A 66 -2.66 5.32 -10.26
N SER A 67 -1.37 5.02 -10.37
CA SER A 67 -0.29 5.72 -9.67
C SER A 67 0.93 5.94 -10.55
N HIS A 68 1.66 7.00 -10.22
CA HIS A 68 2.90 7.40 -10.87
C HIS A 68 3.92 7.82 -9.81
N CYS A 69 5.15 7.37 -9.97
CA CYS A 69 6.27 7.69 -9.10
C CYS A 69 7.29 8.57 -9.82
N GLN A 70 7.70 9.67 -9.20
CA GLN A 70 8.87 10.44 -9.65
C GLN A 70 10.17 9.79 -9.15
N ASN A 71 10.09 9.13 -8.01
CA ASN A 71 11.11 8.26 -7.42
C ASN A 71 10.44 7.33 -6.40
N TYR A 72 11.19 6.39 -5.82
CA TYR A 72 10.68 5.41 -4.88
C TYR A 72 10.06 5.97 -3.57
N LEU A 73 10.25 7.25 -3.26
CA LEU A 73 9.65 7.92 -2.08
C LEU A 73 8.50 8.87 -2.45
N ASP A 74 8.45 9.31 -3.70
CA ASP A 74 7.52 10.34 -4.18
C ASP A 74 6.61 9.75 -5.25
N CYS A 75 5.52 9.13 -4.78
CA CYS A 75 4.48 8.58 -5.62
C CYS A 75 3.12 9.15 -5.25
N THR A 76 2.33 9.44 -6.29
CA THR A 76 0.96 9.91 -6.17
C THR A 76 0.08 9.17 -7.16
N GLY A 77 -1.23 9.27 -6.98
CA GLY A 77 -2.17 8.59 -7.85
C GLY A 77 -3.61 8.92 -7.52
N ARG A 78 -4.49 8.02 -7.97
CA ARG A 78 -5.93 8.12 -7.79
C ARG A 78 -6.52 6.73 -7.62
N VAL A 79 -7.55 6.66 -6.78
CA VAL A 79 -8.42 5.48 -6.64
C VAL A 79 -9.83 5.88 -7.05
N GLU A 80 -10.45 5.06 -7.88
CA GLU A 80 -11.85 5.14 -8.25
C GLU A 80 -12.57 3.86 -7.77
N SER A 81 -13.63 3.99 -6.99
CA SER A 81 -14.41 2.86 -6.49
C SER A 81 -15.76 2.77 -7.21
N ASP A 82 -16.19 1.54 -7.47
CA ASP A 82 -17.55 1.22 -7.92
C ASP A 82 -18.66 1.64 -6.92
N HIS A 83 -18.31 2.00 -5.68
CA HIS A 83 -19.20 2.63 -4.72
C HIS A 83 -19.44 4.13 -4.98
N GLY A 84 -18.92 4.67 -6.08
CA GLY A 84 -19.22 6.03 -6.55
C GLY A 84 -18.36 7.13 -5.91
N TRP A 85 -17.25 6.78 -5.26
CA TRP A 85 -16.27 7.73 -4.75
C TRP A 85 -14.94 7.61 -5.49
N GLN A 86 -14.19 8.71 -5.49
CA GLN A 86 -12.81 8.77 -5.97
C GLN A 86 -12.00 9.64 -5.03
N ALA A 87 -10.71 9.32 -4.88
CA ALA A 87 -9.82 10.07 -4.00
C ALA A 87 -8.37 9.99 -4.46
N ASP A 88 -7.58 10.97 -4.00
CA ASP A 88 -6.16 11.01 -4.28
C ASP A 88 -5.44 9.92 -3.46
N LEU A 89 -4.51 9.26 -4.13
CA LEU A 89 -3.65 8.24 -3.57
C LEU A 89 -2.27 8.86 -3.32
N THR A 90 -1.74 8.73 -2.10
CA THR A 90 -0.42 9.25 -1.74
C THR A 90 0.44 8.18 -1.10
N TYR A 91 1.69 8.07 -1.52
CA TYR A 91 2.65 7.18 -0.90
C TYR A 91 3.38 7.89 0.24
N ARG A 92 3.45 7.27 1.41
CA ARG A 92 4.08 7.84 2.61
C ARG A 92 4.81 6.74 3.39
N GLY A 93 6.13 6.72 3.27
CA GLY A 93 7.00 5.94 4.17
C GLY A 93 6.75 4.43 4.14
N GLY A 94 6.44 3.86 2.97
CA GLY A 94 6.17 2.41 2.81
C GLY A 94 4.70 2.06 2.59
N ASP A 95 3.80 2.99 2.90
CA ASP A 95 2.36 2.77 2.84
C ASP A 95 1.70 3.70 1.82
N TRP A 96 0.69 3.16 1.15
CA TRP A 96 -0.25 3.91 0.33
C TRP A 96 -1.42 4.38 1.18
N TRP A 97 -1.82 5.64 0.98
CA TRP A 97 -2.88 6.30 1.71
C TRP A 97 -3.91 6.90 0.76
N VAL A 98 -5.19 6.65 1.06
CA VAL A 98 -6.35 7.23 0.39
C VAL A 98 -7.29 7.76 1.46
N GLU A 99 -7.76 8.99 1.34
CA GLU A 99 -8.74 9.56 2.28
C GLU A 99 -9.89 10.19 1.50
N HIS A 100 -11.13 9.91 1.93
CA HIS A 100 -12.32 10.56 1.42
C HIS A 100 -13.33 10.81 2.55
N THR A 101 -14.29 11.69 2.28
CA THR A 101 -15.36 12.00 3.24
C THR A 101 -16.62 11.26 2.85
N VAL A 102 -17.15 10.46 3.77
CA VAL A 102 -18.45 9.81 3.64
C VAL A 102 -19.50 10.75 4.25
N PRO A 103 -20.37 11.37 3.43
CA PRO A 103 -21.45 12.20 3.95
C PRO A 103 -22.40 11.34 4.79
N ASP A 104 -23.03 11.94 5.79
CA ASP A 104 -24.15 11.32 6.52
C ASP A 104 -23.85 9.97 7.19
N TRP A 105 -22.57 9.68 7.44
CA TRP A 105 -22.08 8.40 7.94
C TRP A 105 -22.56 8.09 9.37
N LEU A 106 -22.38 9.04 10.29
CA LEU A 106 -22.79 8.87 11.68
C LEU A 106 -24.19 9.42 11.85
N THR A 107 -25.16 8.54 12.13
CA THR A 107 -26.53 8.95 12.49
C THR A 107 -26.67 8.99 14.00
N CYS A 108 -27.06 10.15 14.53
CA CYS A 108 -27.24 10.39 15.95
C CYS A 108 -28.63 9.95 16.44
N PRO A 109 -28.82 9.71 17.75
CA PRO A 109 -30.11 9.31 18.32
C PRO A 109 -31.24 10.32 18.09
N ASP A 110 -30.91 11.60 17.92
CA ASP A 110 -31.85 12.69 17.61
C ASP A 110 -32.20 12.79 16.12
N GLY A 111 -31.66 11.89 15.29
CA GLY A 111 -31.86 11.85 13.84
C GLY A 111 -30.92 12.75 13.04
N THR A 112 -30.09 13.57 13.69
CA THR A 112 -29.06 14.35 13.00
C THR A 112 -27.97 13.45 12.44
N LYS A 113 -27.22 13.96 11.46
CA LYS A 113 -26.18 13.21 10.76
C LYS A 113 -24.87 13.99 10.75
N ALA A 114 -23.76 13.28 10.89
CA ALA A 114 -22.43 13.84 10.80
C ALA A 114 -21.60 13.07 9.77
N PRO A 115 -20.71 13.75 9.02
CA PRO A 115 -19.84 13.09 8.05
C PRO A 115 -18.81 12.19 8.76
N GLY A 116 -18.31 11.17 8.07
CA GLY A 116 -17.18 10.35 8.50
C GLY A 116 -15.99 10.59 7.59
N LYS A 117 -14.77 10.67 8.15
CA LYS A 117 -13.53 10.64 7.37
C LYS A 117 -13.07 9.21 7.24
N GLN A 118 -13.16 8.64 6.05
CA GLN A 118 -12.72 7.28 5.77
C GLN A 118 -11.34 7.32 5.11
N GLY A 119 -10.37 6.68 5.75
CA GLY A 119 -9.01 6.54 5.30
C GLY A 119 -8.66 5.08 5.09
N PHE A 120 -8.00 4.79 3.96
CA PHE A 120 -7.44 3.49 3.65
C PHE A 120 -5.92 3.60 3.67
N ARG A 121 -5.27 2.77 4.47
CA ARG A 121 -3.81 2.63 4.50
C ARG A 121 -3.46 1.21 4.09
N PHE A 122 -2.66 1.01 3.06
CA PHE A 122 -2.30 -0.32 2.59
C PHE A 122 -0.88 -0.41 2.03
N TRP A 123 -0.35 -1.63 2.00
CA TRP A 123 1.00 -1.94 1.55
C TRP A 123 1.04 -3.36 0.97
N ALA A 124 2.14 -3.71 0.30
CA ALA A 124 2.32 -5.04 -0.28
C ALA A 124 2.37 -6.13 0.80
N ASP A 125 1.57 -7.18 0.63
CA ASP A 125 1.61 -8.35 1.49
C ASP A 125 2.86 -9.19 1.19
N ARG A 126 3.79 -9.24 2.15
CA ARG A 126 5.03 -10.03 2.02
C ARG A 126 4.79 -11.54 1.94
N ALA A 127 3.68 -12.03 2.48
CA ALA A 127 3.32 -13.45 2.48
C ALA A 127 2.53 -13.85 1.23
N ARG A 128 1.86 -12.90 0.57
CA ARG A 128 1.03 -13.13 -0.62
C ARG A 128 1.42 -12.15 -1.74
N PRO A 129 2.39 -12.51 -2.59
CA PRO A 129 2.82 -11.66 -3.70
C PRO A 129 1.65 -11.20 -4.57
N GLY A 130 1.60 -9.91 -4.90
CA GLY A 130 0.54 -9.28 -5.69
C GLY A 130 -0.72 -8.89 -4.91
N VAL A 131 -0.88 -9.36 -3.67
CA VAL A 131 -1.96 -8.92 -2.77
C VAL A 131 -1.47 -7.72 -1.96
N LEU A 132 -2.35 -6.74 -1.74
CA LEU A 132 -2.09 -5.67 -0.78
C LEU A 132 -2.95 -5.90 0.46
N MET A 133 -2.40 -5.56 1.62
CA MET A 133 -3.11 -5.60 2.89
C MET A 133 -3.08 -4.23 3.55
N GLY A 134 -4.01 -3.97 4.46
CA GLY A 134 -4.09 -2.66 5.07
C GLY A 134 -5.16 -2.53 6.14
N TRP A 135 -5.57 -1.29 6.35
CA TRP A 135 -6.62 -0.87 7.26
C TRP A 135 -7.56 0.09 6.56
N ASP A 136 -8.86 -0.14 6.73
CA ASP A 136 -9.95 0.79 6.49
C ASP A 136 -10.33 1.41 7.83
N LYS A 137 -10.15 2.73 7.96
CA LYS A 137 -10.41 3.47 9.18
C LYS A 137 -11.36 4.61 8.92
N THR A 138 -12.53 4.60 9.56
CA THR A 138 -13.47 5.71 9.51
C THR A 138 -13.54 6.42 10.86
N VAL A 139 -13.39 7.75 10.84
CA VAL A 139 -13.40 8.61 12.03
C VAL A 139 -14.55 9.61 11.94
N GLY A 140 -15.44 9.57 12.93
CA GLY A 140 -16.48 10.57 13.14
C GLY A 140 -15.93 11.81 13.89
N PRO A 141 -16.46 13.01 13.63
CA PRO A 141 -16.08 14.24 14.33
C PRO A 141 -16.26 14.12 15.84
N SER A 142 -15.32 14.68 16.62
CA SER A 142 -15.52 14.84 18.06
C SER A 142 -16.64 15.84 18.33
N GLY A 143 -17.49 15.55 19.32
CA GLY A 143 -18.66 16.38 19.65
C GLY A 143 -19.90 16.04 18.82
N ALA A 144 -19.78 15.21 17.78
CA ALA A 144 -20.95 14.68 17.08
C ALA A 144 -21.84 13.89 18.04
N CYS A 145 -23.16 13.97 17.84
CA CYS A 145 -24.16 13.34 18.69
C CYS A 145 -24.08 13.73 20.18
N GLY A 146 -23.49 14.89 20.52
CA GLY A 146 -23.30 15.32 21.90
C GLY A 146 -22.23 14.54 22.68
N ILE A 147 -21.42 13.70 22.00
CA ILE A 147 -20.38 12.89 22.62
C ILE A 147 -19.02 13.54 22.35
N ASN A 148 -18.35 13.98 23.42
CA ASN A 148 -17.01 14.59 23.31
C ASN A 148 -15.89 13.54 23.17
N ARG A 149 -16.06 12.64 22.20
CA ARG A 149 -15.08 11.63 21.77
C ARG A 149 -15.42 11.22 20.33
N PRO A 150 -14.44 11.12 19.43
CA PRO A 150 -14.69 10.63 18.08
C PRO A 150 -15.11 9.15 18.12
N VAL A 151 -16.01 8.78 17.21
CA VAL A 151 -16.29 7.37 16.91
C VAL A 151 -15.26 6.92 15.88
N VAL A 152 -14.44 5.92 16.22
CA VAL A 152 -13.45 5.35 15.32
C VAL A 152 -13.85 3.91 15.01
N ILE A 153 -14.05 3.59 13.74
CA ILE A 153 -14.23 2.22 13.25
C ILE A 153 -13.01 1.86 12.41
N GLU A 154 -12.39 0.72 12.71
CA GLU A 154 -11.23 0.21 11.99
C GLU A 154 -11.48 -1.24 11.56
N MET A 155 -11.19 -1.57 10.31
CA MET A 155 -11.37 -2.89 9.69
C MET A 155 -10.08 -3.28 8.94
N PRO A 156 -9.67 -4.56 8.96
CA PRO A 156 -8.62 -5.03 8.07
C PRO A 156 -9.04 -4.89 6.61
N LEU A 157 -8.14 -4.41 5.77
CA LEU A 157 -8.35 -4.24 4.33
C LEU A 157 -7.49 -5.27 3.58
N THR A 158 -8.06 -5.90 2.55
CA THR A 158 -7.32 -6.69 1.56
C THR A 158 -7.68 -6.25 0.16
N LEU A 159 -6.68 -6.07 -0.70
CA LEU A 159 -6.83 -5.74 -2.11
C LEU A 159 -6.25 -6.87 -2.94
N THR A 160 -7.09 -7.50 -3.75
CA THR A 160 -6.70 -8.61 -4.63
C THR A 160 -6.85 -8.19 -6.09
N PRO A 161 -5.82 -8.32 -6.94
CA PRO A 161 -5.93 -7.97 -8.35
C PRO A 161 -7.07 -8.70 -9.07
N VAL A 162 -7.75 -8.00 -9.98
CA VAL A 162 -8.83 -8.51 -10.82
C VAL A 162 -8.29 -8.73 -12.23
N GLY A 163 -7.58 -9.84 -12.44
CA GLY A 163 -7.21 -10.35 -13.77
C GLY A 163 -6.10 -9.63 -14.50
#